data_AF-A0A7S1ZRC4-F1
#
_entry.id   AF-A0A7S1ZRC4-F1
#
_cell.length_a   1.000
_cell.length_b   1.000
_cell.length_c   1.000
_cell.angle_alpha   90.00
_cell.angle_beta   90.00
_cell.angle_gamma   90.00
#
_symmetry.space_group_name_H-M   'P 1'
#
loop_
_entity.id
_entity.type
_entity.pdbx_description
1 polymer ?
#
loop_
_entity_poly.entity_id
_entity_poly.type
_entity_poly.pdbx_seq_one_letter_code
_entity_poly.pdbx_strand_id
1 'polypeptide(L)'
;KINDCKESVRALMHMLQHNISSRDIITKKAIENAIVIVYALGGSTNAFLHILAIAHEAEAHLTMEEMGDIGSKVPILANMRPHGLYHMSDLSEIGGVPIVMKELLNHGFLHGDALTCTGKTVAENLELYPSLTDLTLRDQSVVRSVSDPFAEAGRHITVIKGSLAPESALLKLSGKKMDIFQGPAICFNGEQAAFRAIIQ
;
A
#
# COMPACT_ATOMS: atom_id res chain seq x y z
N LYS A 1 -12.05 -13.53 -11.97
CA LYS A 1 -13.20 -12.62 -11.78
C LYS A 1 -14.56 -13.29 -11.60
N ILE A 2 -15.13 -14.03 -12.57
CA ILE A 2 -16.43 -14.73 -12.34
C ILE A 2 -16.35 -15.68 -11.13
N ASN A 3 -15.24 -16.43 -11.02
CA ASN A 3 -15.01 -17.28 -9.86
C ASN A 3 -14.95 -16.46 -8.56
N ASP A 4 -14.20 -15.36 -8.56
CA ASP A 4 -14.06 -14.46 -7.41
C ASP A 4 -15.42 -13.93 -6.93
N CYS A 5 -16.37 -13.65 -7.84
CA CYS A 5 -17.73 -13.27 -7.47
C CYS A 5 -18.46 -14.41 -6.73
N LYS A 6 -18.30 -15.66 -7.19
CA LYS A 6 -18.86 -16.83 -6.51
C LYS A 6 -18.22 -17.03 -5.14
N GLU A 7 -16.89 -16.89 -5.04
CA GLU A 7 -16.18 -16.98 -3.75
C GLU A 7 -16.57 -15.84 -2.79
N SER A 8 -16.82 -14.63 -3.31
CA SER A 8 -17.26 -13.49 -2.49
C SER A 8 -18.62 -13.75 -1.85
N VAL A 9 -19.55 -14.39 -2.59
CA VAL A 9 -20.85 -14.80 -2.03
C VAL A 9 -20.66 -15.89 -0.97
N ARG A 10 -19.79 -16.88 -1.20
CA ARG A 10 -19.51 -17.91 -0.18
C ARG A 10 -18.89 -17.31 1.09
N ALA A 11 -17.94 -16.38 0.94
CA ALA A 11 -17.33 -15.65 2.04
C ALA A 11 -18.37 -14.84 2.82
N LEU A 12 -19.27 -14.14 2.13
CA LEU A 12 -20.37 -13.41 2.78
C LEU A 12 -21.28 -14.35 3.59
N MET A 13 -21.70 -15.48 3.00
CA MET A 13 -22.53 -16.44 3.72
C MET A 13 -21.80 -17.03 4.94
N HIS A 14 -20.50 -17.28 4.83
CA HIS A 14 -19.66 -17.72 5.93
C HIS A 14 -19.59 -16.68 7.06
N MET A 15 -19.36 -15.41 6.71
CA MET A 15 -19.34 -14.31 7.67
C MET A 15 -20.67 -14.17 8.42
N LEU A 16 -21.81 -14.29 7.71
CA LEU A 16 -23.14 -14.25 8.33
C LEU A 16 -23.36 -15.42 9.30
N GLN A 17 -22.96 -16.63 8.93
CA GLN A 17 -23.08 -17.82 9.78
C GLN A 17 -22.25 -17.72 11.07
N HIS A 18 -21.10 -17.04 11.01
CA HIS A 18 -20.18 -16.90 12.14
C HIS A 18 -20.26 -15.53 12.83
N ASN A 19 -21.23 -14.70 12.44
CA ASN A 19 -21.41 -13.34 12.97
C ASN A 19 -20.14 -12.47 12.87
N ILE A 20 -19.38 -12.61 11.78
CA ILE A 20 -18.20 -11.80 11.49
C ILE A 20 -18.65 -10.51 10.81
N SER A 21 -18.43 -9.38 11.47
CA SER A 21 -18.72 -8.04 10.98
C SER A 21 -17.51 -7.38 10.32
N SER A 22 -17.73 -6.24 9.65
CA SER A 22 -16.64 -5.43 9.10
C SER A 22 -15.67 -4.93 10.17
N ARG A 23 -16.14 -4.62 11.38
CA ARG A 23 -15.29 -4.14 12.49
C ARG A 23 -14.42 -5.24 13.10
N ASP A 24 -14.81 -6.50 12.96
CA ASP A 24 -13.96 -7.64 13.35
C ASP A 24 -12.77 -7.81 12.39
N ILE A 25 -12.90 -7.31 11.15
CA ILE A 25 -11.87 -7.39 10.11
C ILE A 25 -11.03 -6.10 10.06
N ILE A 26 -11.68 -4.93 10.03
CA ILE A 26 -11.04 -3.61 9.88
C ILE A 26 -10.56 -3.13 11.24
N THR A 27 -9.56 -3.82 11.77
CA THR A 27 -8.87 -3.47 13.03
C THR A 27 -7.65 -2.58 12.76
N LYS A 28 -7.04 -2.02 13.81
CA LYS A 28 -5.76 -1.30 13.71
C LYS A 28 -4.69 -2.13 12.97
N LYS A 29 -4.58 -3.43 13.28
CA LYS A 29 -3.65 -4.37 12.60
C LYS A 29 -3.94 -4.49 11.10
N ALA A 30 -5.20 -4.61 10.72
CA ALA A 30 -5.58 -4.69 9.31
C ALA A 30 -5.29 -3.38 8.54
N ILE A 31 -5.48 -2.24 9.21
CA ILE A 31 -5.14 -0.93 8.65
C ILE A 31 -3.62 -0.76 8.51
N GLU A 32 -2.84 -1.17 9.50
CA GLU A 32 -1.37 -1.19 9.41
C GLU A 32 -0.89 -2.07 8.25
N ASN A 33 -1.48 -3.26 8.07
CA ASN A 33 -1.23 -4.11 6.90
C ASN A 33 -1.54 -3.39 5.58
N ALA A 34 -2.66 -2.67 5.50
CA ALA A 34 -3.03 -1.92 4.29
C ALA A 34 -2.01 -0.83 3.97
N ILE A 35 -1.50 -0.11 4.98
CA ILE A 35 -0.45 0.90 4.81
C ILE A 35 0.84 0.27 4.28
N VAL A 36 1.26 -0.85 4.87
CA VAL A 36 2.45 -1.59 4.42
C VAL A 36 2.32 -2.00 2.96
N ILE A 37 1.18 -2.56 2.56
CA ILE A 37 0.95 -3.00 1.18
C ILE A 37 0.95 -1.81 0.21
N VAL A 38 0.34 -0.68 0.58
CA VAL A 38 0.37 0.55 -0.24
C VAL A 38 1.81 0.99 -0.51
N TYR A 39 2.68 0.99 0.52
CA TYR A 39 4.08 1.37 0.35
C TYR A 39 4.86 0.38 -0.51
N ALA A 40 4.73 -0.93 -0.21
CA ALA A 40 5.43 -1.97 -0.94
C ALA A 40 5.09 -2.00 -2.44
N LEU A 41 3.86 -1.61 -2.80
CA LEU A 41 3.39 -1.56 -4.18
C LEU A 41 3.61 -0.21 -4.87
N GLY A 42 4.14 0.81 -4.18
CA GLY A 42 4.30 2.14 -4.77
C GLY A 42 2.99 2.90 -4.99
N GLY A 43 2.01 2.69 -4.10
CA GLY A 43 0.63 3.16 -4.19
C GLY A 43 0.43 4.68 -4.26
N SER A 44 -0.83 5.11 -4.41
CA SER A 44 -1.19 6.52 -4.56
C SER A 44 -1.15 7.27 -3.23
N THR A 45 -0.82 8.56 -3.25
CA THR A 45 -1.00 9.45 -2.08
C THR A 45 -2.48 9.53 -1.67
N ASN A 46 -3.43 9.35 -2.59
CA ASN A 46 -4.86 9.30 -2.24
C ASN A 46 -5.23 8.13 -1.32
N ALA A 47 -4.41 7.07 -1.27
CA ALA A 47 -4.62 5.99 -0.32
C ALA A 47 -4.58 6.49 1.12
N PHE A 48 -3.80 7.54 1.43
CA PHE A 48 -3.76 8.15 2.76
C PHE A 48 -5.12 8.72 3.16
N LEU A 49 -5.77 9.47 2.26
CA LEU A 49 -7.09 10.03 2.50
C LEU A 49 -8.14 8.93 2.72
N HIS A 50 -8.14 7.90 1.86
CA HIS A 50 -9.12 6.82 1.94
C HIS A 50 -8.91 5.93 3.16
N ILE A 51 -7.66 5.59 3.51
CA ILE A 51 -7.37 4.77 4.69
C ILE A 51 -7.77 5.51 5.97
N LEU A 52 -7.48 6.81 6.10
CA LEU A 52 -7.94 7.61 7.24
C LEU A 52 -9.47 7.60 7.37
N ALA A 53 -10.19 7.77 6.26
CA ALA A 53 -11.65 7.74 6.26
C ALA A 53 -12.21 6.36 6.67
N ILE A 54 -11.64 5.28 6.15
CA ILE A 54 -12.01 3.90 6.52
C ILE A 54 -11.71 3.64 7.99
N ALA A 55 -10.54 4.07 8.47
CA ALA A 55 -10.13 3.92 9.86
C ALA A 55 -11.06 4.67 10.82
N HIS A 56 -11.48 5.89 10.45
CA HIS A 56 -12.47 6.65 11.20
C HIS A 56 -13.81 5.92 11.31
N GLU A 57 -14.36 5.44 10.20
CA GLU A 57 -15.65 4.72 10.16
C GLU A 57 -15.61 3.39 10.93
N ALA A 58 -14.46 2.72 10.91
CA ALA A 58 -14.21 1.49 11.65
C ALA A 58 -13.89 1.73 13.14
N GLU A 59 -13.86 2.98 13.62
CA GLU A 59 -13.46 3.38 14.97
C GLU A 59 -12.03 2.92 15.35
N ALA A 60 -11.17 2.75 14.34
CA ALA A 60 -9.78 2.34 14.48
C ALA A 60 -8.87 3.57 14.38
N HIS A 61 -8.65 4.26 15.51
CA HIS A 61 -7.89 5.51 15.55
C HIS A 61 -6.56 5.45 14.78
N LEU A 62 -6.39 6.40 13.86
CA LEU A 62 -5.21 6.53 13.00
C LEU A 62 -4.97 8.00 12.66
N THR A 63 -3.73 8.45 12.82
CA THR A 63 -3.26 9.79 12.46
C THR A 63 -2.40 9.76 11.21
N MET A 64 -2.18 10.93 10.60
CA MET A 64 -1.35 11.03 9.40
C MET A 64 0.11 10.71 9.69
N GLU A 65 0.58 11.10 10.88
CA GLU A 65 1.91 10.86 11.39
C GLU A 65 2.15 9.36 11.59
N GLU A 66 1.22 8.65 12.23
CA GLU A 66 1.32 7.19 12.38
C GLU A 66 1.40 6.49 11.02
N MET A 67 0.61 6.93 10.03
CA MET A 67 0.70 6.38 8.67
C MET A 67 2.07 6.60 8.03
N GLY A 68 2.65 7.78 8.24
CA GLY A 68 4.02 8.09 7.83
C GLY A 68 5.06 7.20 8.53
N ASP A 69 4.93 7.04 9.85
CA ASP A 69 5.86 6.26 10.67
C ASP A 69 5.84 4.76 10.32
N ILE A 70 4.66 4.19 10.06
CA ILE A 70 4.51 2.81 9.59
C ILE A 70 5.15 2.67 8.21
N GLY A 71 4.72 3.51 7.27
CA GLY A 71 5.14 3.43 5.87
C GLY A 71 6.62 3.70 5.65
N SER A 72 7.22 4.59 6.45
CA SER A 72 8.66 4.93 6.35
C SER A 72 9.59 3.75 6.59
N LYS A 73 9.10 2.66 7.18
CA LYS A 73 9.86 1.43 7.44
C LYS A 73 9.79 0.45 6.26
N VAL A 74 8.90 0.66 5.30
CA VAL A 74 8.54 -0.32 4.27
C VAL A 74 9.29 -0.02 2.97
N PRO A 75 10.07 -0.98 2.43
CA PRO A 75 10.71 -0.82 1.12
C PRO A 75 9.71 -0.97 -0.03
N ILE A 76 10.04 -0.44 -1.21
CA ILE A 76 9.24 -0.64 -2.43
C ILE A 76 9.65 -1.96 -3.08
N LEU A 77 8.72 -2.91 -3.13
CA LEU A 77 8.95 -4.26 -3.65
C LEU A 77 8.47 -4.44 -5.09
N ALA A 78 7.49 -3.65 -5.56
CA ALA A 78 6.91 -3.82 -6.90
C ALA A 78 7.25 -2.68 -7.86
N ASN A 79 7.61 -3.04 -9.09
CA ASN A 79 7.99 -2.13 -10.17
C ASN A 79 6.77 -1.68 -10.98
N MET A 80 5.84 -1.00 -10.32
CA MET A 80 4.53 -0.66 -10.87
C MET A 80 4.49 0.75 -11.46
N ARG A 81 3.79 0.90 -12.59
CA ARG A 81 3.42 2.22 -13.12
C ARG A 81 2.64 3.03 -12.07
N PRO A 82 2.77 4.37 -12.07
CA PRO A 82 3.33 5.22 -13.13
C PRO A 82 4.84 5.43 -13.09
N HIS A 83 5.56 4.92 -12.08
CA HIS A 83 7.00 5.14 -11.95
C HIS A 83 7.84 3.95 -12.43
N GLY A 84 7.27 2.75 -12.31
CA GLY A 84 7.86 1.51 -12.79
C GLY A 84 7.44 1.11 -14.19
N LEU A 85 7.78 -0.12 -14.57
CA LEU A 85 7.56 -0.66 -15.91
C LEU A 85 6.22 -1.41 -16.06
N TYR A 86 5.74 -2.04 -14.98
CA TYR A 86 4.68 -3.04 -15.03
C TYR A 86 3.31 -2.53 -14.61
N HIS A 87 2.27 -3.22 -15.07
CA HIS A 87 0.87 -3.01 -14.75
C HIS A 87 0.37 -4.08 -13.76
N MET A 88 -0.80 -3.84 -13.15
CA MET A 88 -1.42 -4.80 -12.22
C MET A 88 -1.73 -6.16 -12.86
N SER A 89 -1.90 -6.21 -14.19
CA SER A 89 -2.02 -7.47 -14.93
C SER A 89 -0.77 -8.33 -14.80
N ASP A 90 0.41 -7.73 -14.94
CA ASP A 90 1.69 -8.43 -14.87
C ASP A 90 1.93 -8.99 -13.46
N LEU A 91 1.55 -8.22 -12.42
CA LEU A 91 1.55 -8.72 -11.05
C LEU A 91 0.58 -9.89 -10.89
N SER A 92 -0.60 -9.82 -11.49
CA SER A 92 -1.59 -10.91 -11.44
C SER A 92 -1.09 -12.17 -12.11
N GLU A 93 -0.34 -12.07 -13.21
CA GLU A 93 0.20 -13.22 -13.95
C GLU A 93 1.22 -14.02 -13.13
N ILE A 94 1.99 -13.33 -12.27
CA ILE A 94 2.96 -14.01 -11.41
C ILE A 94 2.37 -14.52 -10.10
N GLY A 95 1.10 -14.23 -9.80
CA GLY A 95 0.34 -14.71 -8.63
C GLY A 95 -0.25 -13.62 -7.72
N GLY A 96 -0.13 -12.34 -8.12
CA GLY A 96 -0.89 -11.22 -7.58
C GLY A 96 -0.34 -10.61 -6.30
N VAL A 97 -1.16 -9.74 -5.70
CA VAL A 97 -0.88 -9.10 -4.40
C VAL A 97 -0.51 -10.09 -3.28
N PRO A 98 -1.10 -11.30 -3.19
CA PRO A 98 -0.74 -12.26 -2.15
C PRO A 98 0.76 -12.63 -2.11
N ILE A 99 1.47 -12.60 -3.22
CA ILE A 99 2.93 -12.87 -3.23
C ILE A 99 3.70 -11.77 -2.50
N VAL A 100 3.34 -10.51 -2.76
CA VAL A 100 3.94 -9.36 -2.07
C VAL A 100 3.58 -9.42 -0.58
N MET A 101 2.33 -9.76 -0.25
CA MET A 101 1.91 -9.94 1.15
C MET A 101 2.69 -11.06 1.85
N LYS A 102 2.92 -12.20 1.18
CA LYS A 102 3.68 -13.32 1.75
C LYS A 102 5.13 -12.95 2.01
N GLU A 103 5.77 -12.26 1.07
CA GLU A 103 7.13 -11.73 1.24
C GLU A 103 7.24 -10.77 2.44
N LEU A 104 6.28 -9.85 2.57
CA LEU A 104 6.20 -8.92 3.70
C LEU A 104 5.92 -9.64 5.03
N LEU A 105 5.03 -10.62 5.04
CA LEU A 105 4.71 -11.43 6.22
C LEU A 105 5.94 -12.20 6.72
N ASN A 106 6.67 -12.86 5.81
CA ASN A 106 7.88 -13.63 6.15
C ASN A 106 8.99 -12.77 6.77
N HIS A 107 9.00 -11.46 6.47
CA HIS A 107 9.95 -10.49 7.02
C HIS A 107 9.37 -9.66 8.18
N GLY A 108 8.21 -10.03 8.71
CA GLY A 108 7.64 -9.41 9.91
C GLY A 108 6.99 -8.03 9.69
N PHE A 109 6.67 -7.65 8.45
CA PHE A 109 5.99 -6.38 8.15
C PHE A 109 4.47 -6.46 8.29
N LEU A 110 3.87 -7.65 8.19
CA LEU A 110 2.42 -7.83 8.30
C LEU A 110 2.01 -8.52 9.58
N HIS A 111 0.89 -8.07 10.14
CA HIS A 111 0.13 -8.76 11.17
C HIS A 111 -0.57 -9.97 10.57
N GLY A 112 0.06 -11.14 10.68
CA GLY A 112 -0.46 -12.39 10.15
C GLY A 112 -1.74 -12.87 10.83
N ASP A 113 -1.98 -12.48 12.08
CA ASP A 113 -3.13 -12.88 12.89
C ASP A 113 -4.41 -12.07 12.61
N ALA A 114 -4.34 -11.04 11.76
CA ALA A 114 -5.50 -10.24 11.39
C ALA A 114 -6.56 -11.11 10.68
N LEU A 115 -7.82 -11.02 11.12
CA LEU A 115 -8.95 -11.72 10.54
C LEU A 115 -9.27 -11.19 9.13
N THR A 116 -9.80 -12.04 8.26
CA THR A 116 -10.22 -11.68 6.89
C THR A 116 -11.65 -12.14 6.59
N CYS A 117 -12.19 -11.74 5.45
CA CYS A 117 -13.54 -12.15 5.01
C CYS A 117 -13.69 -13.66 4.74
N THR A 118 -12.59 -14.41 4.61
CA THR A 118 -12.66 -15.88 4.51
C THR A 118 -12.93 -16.54 5.87
N GLY A 119 -12.91 -15.76 6.96
CA GLY A 119 -12.95 -16.24 8.35
C GLY A 119 -11.62 -16.83 8.84
N LYS A 120 -10.60 -16.82 7.99
CA LYS A 120 -9.22 -17.16 8.35
C LYS A 120 -8.40 -15.91 8.58
N THR A 121 -7.27 -16.08 9.25
CA THR A 121 -6.24 -15.06 9.40
C THR A 121 -5.52 -14.77 8.08
N VAL A 122 -4.83 -13.63 8.01
CA VAL A 122 -3.98 -13.28 6.86
C VAL A 122 -2.92 -14.37 6.62
N ALA A 123 -2.27 -14.88 7.67
CA ALA A 123 -1.25 -15.91 7.55
C ALA A 123 -1.80 -17.21 6.94
N GLU A 124 -2.92 -17.72 7.46
CA GLU A 124 -3.56 -18.95 6.96
C GLU A 124 -3.99 -18.83 5.48
N ASN A 125 -4.46 -17.65 5.04
CA ASN A 125 -4.79 -17.44 3.64
C ASN A 125 -3.54 -17.45 2.74
N LEU A 126 -2.41 -16.93 3.24
CA LEU A 126 -1.15 -16.82 2.48
C LEU A 126 -0.37 -18.15 2.40
N GLU A 127 -0.70 -19.15 3.22
CA GLU A 127 -0.12 -20.50 3.10
C GLU A 127 -0.35 -21.10 1.72
N LEU A 128 -1.50 -20.82 1.09
CA LEU A 128 -1.91 -21.36 -0.20
C LEU A 128 -1.18 -20.73 -1.41
N TYR A 129 -0.44 -19.65 -1.20
CA TYR A 129 0.27 -18.93 -2.26
C TYR A 129 1.75 -19.31 -2.30
N PRO A 130 2.39 -19.35 -3.48
CA PRO A 130 3.84 -19.58 -3.56
C PRO A 130 4.61 -18.43 -2.89
N SER A 131 5.77 -18.74 -2.31
CA SER A 131 6.73 -17.69 -1.91
C SER A 131 7.40 -17.11 -3.15
N LEU A 132 7.98 -15.91 -3.04
CA LEU A 132 8.70 -15.28 -4.14
C LEU A 132 9.82 -16.18 -4.71
N THR A 133 10.48 -16.95 -3.83
CA THR A 133 11.54 -17.92 -4.18
C THR A 133 11.02 -19.16 -4.90
N ASP A 134 9.74 -19.49 -4.74
CA ASP A 134 9.11 -20.69 -5.34
C ASP A 134 8.62 -20.41 -6.76
N LEU A 135 8.56 -19.13 -7.16
CA LEU A 135 8.20 -18.76 -8.51
C LEU A 135 9.25 -19.34 -9.47
N THR A 136 8.80 -20.30 -10.29
CA THR A 136 9.59 -20.90 -11.38
C THR A 136 10.04 -19.86 -12.40
N LEU A 137 9.41 -18.69 -12.38
CA LEU A 137 9.81 -17.48 -13.08
C LEU A 137 10.99 -16.81 -12.37
N ARG A 138 12.16 -17.48 -12.36
CA ARG A 138 13.42 -16.91 -11.84
C ARG A 138 13.79 -15.56 -12.48
N ASP A 139 13.16 -15.22 -13.60
CA ASP A 139 13.36 -13.98 -14.35
C ASP A 139 12.19 -12.99 -14.26
N GLN A 140 11.21 -13.18 -13.37
CA GLN A 140 10.20 -12.13 -13.16
C GLN A 140 10.85 -10.92 -12.52
N SER A 141 10.60 -9.74 -13.08
CA SER A 141 11.13 -8.45 -12.63
C SER A 141 10.04 -7.49 -12.16
N VAL A 142 8.87 -8.03 -11.83
CA VAL A 142 7.70 -7.29 -11.33
C VAL A 142 7.85 -7.01 -9.84
N VAL A 143 8.26 -8.02 -9.06
CA VAL A 143 8.41 -7.96 -7.60
C VAL A 143 9.83 -8.35 -7.21
N ARG A 144 10.43 -7.66 -6.24
CA ARG A 144 11.69 -8.06 -5.60
C ARG A 144 11.48 -8.40 -4.12
N SER A 145 12.48 -9.07 -3.54
CA SER A 145 12.48 -9.40 -2.12
C SER A 145 12.74 -8.15 -1.26
N VAL A 146 12.44 -8.28 0.03
CA VAL A 146 12.79 -7.27 1.05
C VAL A 146 14.31 -7.04 1.13
N SER A 147 15.11 -8.06 0.82
CA SER A 147 16.58 -7.99 0.85
C SER A 147 17.21 -7.30 -0.36
N ASP A 148 16.52 -7.21 -1.50
CA ASP A 148 16.97 -6.47 -2.70
C ASP A 148 15.80 -5.66 -3.30
N PRO A 149 15.27 -4.65 -2.59
CA PRO A 149 14.07 -3.94 -3.05
C PRO A 149 14.38 -2.98 -4.21
N PHE A 150 13.36 -2.52 -4.93
CA PHE A 150 13.53 -1.46 -5.94
C PHE A 150 13.91 -0.12 -5.32
N ALA A 151 13.44 0.12 -4.09
CA ALA A 151 13.89 1.24 -3.28
C ALA A 151 13.84 0.87 -1.80
N GLU A 152 14.84 1.35 -1.06
CA GLU A 152 14.89 1.23 0.40
C GLU A 152 13.67 1.87 1.08
N ALA A 153 13.46 1.47 2.34
CA ALA A 153 12.48 2.08 3.23
C ALA A 153 12.61 3.61 3.27
N GLY A 154 11.48 4.30 3.43
CA GLY A 154 11.42 5.77 3.52
C GLY A 154 11.46 6.49 2.18
N ARG A 155 11.53 5.76 1.05
CA ARG A 155 11.62 6.36 -0.30
C ARG A 155 10.29 6.40 -1.06
N HIS A 156 9.13 6.28 -0.42
CA HIS A 156 7.83 6.25 -1.13
C HIS A 156 6.97 7.51 -0.92
N ILE A 157 6.06 7.48 0.06
CA ILE A 157 5.30 8.65 0.49
C ILE A 157 5.97 9.15 1.77
N THR A 158 6.14 10.46 1.87
CA THR A 158 6.73 11.10 3.05
C THR A 158 5.73 12.12 3.57
N VAL A 159 5.40 12.01 4.85
CA VAL A 159 4.62 13.02 5.57
C VAL A 159 5.59 14.14 5.93
N ILE A 160 5.31 15.36 5.46
CA ILE A 160 6.14 16.54 5.71
C ILE A 160 5.37 17.57 6.54
N LYS A 161 6.11 18.32 7.36
CA LYS A 161 5.60 19.45 8.15
C LYS A 161 6.54 20.63 8.05
N GLY A 162 6.01 21.82 8.26
CA GLY A 162 6.81 23.05 8.30
C GLY A 162 5.92 24.28 8.34
N SER A 163 6.55 25.46 8.20
CA SER A 163 5.84 26.74 8.26
C SER A 163 4.72 26.88 7.21
N LEU A 164 4.83 26.21 6.06
CA LEU A 164 3.80 26.19 5.00
C LEU A 164 2.78 25.05 5.12
N ALA A 165 3.06 24.05 5.95
CA ALA A 165 2.21 22.88 6.18
C ALA A 165 2.23 22.55 7.68
N PRO A 166 1.57 23.37 8.52
CA PRO A 166 1.64 23.22 9.98
C PRO A 166 0.99 21.93 10.49
N GLU A 167 -0.05 21.46 9.81
CA GLU A 167 -0.70 20.18 10.13
C GLU A 167 0.09 19.03 9.51
N SER A 168 0.08 18.91 8.18
CA SER A 168 0.95 18.04 7.38
C SER A 168 0.75 18.28 5.88
N ALA A 169 1.66 17.76 5.06
CA ALA A 169 1.45 17.53 3.63
C ALA A 169 2.10 16.20 3.21
N LEU A 170 1.75 15.70 2.03
CA LEU A 170 2.30 14.46 1.48
C LEU A 170 3.20 14.76 0.29
N LEU A 171 4.41 14.21 0.32
CA LEU A 171 5.33 14.19 -0.81
C LEU A 171 5.45 12.75 -1.32
N LYS A 172 5.38 12.57 -2.64
CA LYS A 172 5.59 11.26 -3.28
C LYS A 172 6.96 11.22 -3.95
N LEU A 173 7.89 10.47 -3.36
CA LEU A 173 9.24 10.22 -3.88
C LEU A 173 9.27 9.04 -4.86
N SER A 174 8.42 8.04 -4.68
CA SER A 174 8.30 6.88 -5.59
C SER A 174 9.64 6.19 -5.92
N GLY A 175 10.45 5.96 -4.90
CA GLY A 175 11.76 5.32 -4.96
C GLY A 175 12.93 6.29 -5.16
N LYS A 176 12.65 7.56 -5.49
CA LYS A 176 13.67 8.57 -5.71
C LYS A 176 14.27 9.07 -4.39
N LYS A 177 15.54 9.45 -4.43
CA LYS A 177 16.20 10.18 -3.34
C LYS A 177 16.04 11.68 -3.58
N MET A 178 15.54 12.40 -2.57
CA MET A 178 15.49 13.85 -2.56
C MET A 178 15.77 14.32 -1.14
N ASP A 179 16.93 14.94 -0.94
CA ASP A 179 17.34 15.40 0.39
C ASP A 179 16.84 16.83 0.64
N ILE A 180 17.18 17.78 -0.25
CA ILE A 180 16.76 19.18 -0.13
C ILE A 180 16.47 19.76 -1.53
N PHE A 181 15.38 20.53 -1.65
CA PHE A 181 15.10 21.40 -2.78
C PHE A 181 14.85 22.82 -2.28
N GLN A 182 15.51 23.81 -2.90
CA GLN A 182 15.34 25.23 -2.57
C GLN A 182 15.28 26.06 -3.85
N GLY A 183 14.30 26.98 -3.90
CA GLY A 183 14.11 27.88 -5.03
C GLY A 183 13.14 29.02 -4.69
N PRO A 184 13.03 30.04 -5.55
CA PRO A 184 12.07 31.13 -5.37
C PRO A 184 10.63 30.62 -5.50
N ALA A 185 9.72 31.19 -4.71
CA ALA A 185 8.30 30.89 -4.82
C ALA A 185 7.70 31.58 -6.06
N ILE A 186 7.02 30.80 -6.90
CA ILE A 186 6.20 31.30 -8.01
C ILE A 186 4.75 30.89 -7.70
N CYS A 187 3.91 31.86 -7.33
CA CYS A 187 2.58 31.61 -6.79
C CYS A 187 1.48 31.87 -7.82
N PHE A 188 0.45 31.01 -7.84
CA PHE A 188 -0.70 31.12 -8.73
C PHE A 188 -1.99 30.82 -7.96
N ASN A 189 -3.08 31.50 -8.32
CA ASN A 189 -4.42 31.26 -7.76
C ASN A 189 -5.22 30.31 -8.66
N GLY A 190 -4.70 29.10 -8.88
CA GLY A 190 -5.38 28.04 -9.62
C GLY A 190 -4.56 27.37 -10.72
N GLU A 191 -4.95 26.14 -11.05
CA GLU A 191 -4.24 25.26 -12.00
C GLU A 191 -4.05 25.90 -13.38
N GLN A 192 -5.09 26.52 -13.93
CA GLN A 192 -5.03 27.10 -15.28
C GLN A 192 -4.01 28.24 -15.39
N ALA A 193 -3.84 29.05 -14.33
CA ALA A 193 -2.86 30.14 -14.32
C ALA A 193 -1.43 29.59 -14.27
N ALA A 194 -1.19 28.55 -13.45
CA ALA A 194 0.09 27.87 -13.39
C ALA A 194 0.44 27.18 -14.72
N PHE A 195 -0.51 26.47 -15.34
CA PHE A 195 -0.31 25.80 -16.63
C PHE A 195 0.07 26.80 -17.72
N ARG A 196 -0.64 27.93 -17.82
CA ARG A 196 -0.34 28.98 -18.79
C ARG A 196 1.06 29.58 -18.64
N ALA A 197 1.60 29.66 -17.41
CA ALA A 197 2.94 30.18 -17.18
C ALA A 197 4.07 29.19 -17.55
N ILE A 198 3.76 27.89 -17.66
CA ILE A 198 4.75 26.84 -18.00
C ILE A 198 4.88 26.67 -19.51
N ILE A 199 3.79 26.82 -20.26
CA ILE A 199 3.76 26.57 -21.72
C ILE A 199 4.18 27.77 -22.58
N GLN A 200 4.57 28.89 -21.96
CA GLN A 200 5.14 30.07 -22.65
C GLN A 200 6.63 29.86 -22.93
#